data_AF-A0A6C0ANQ1-F1
#
_entry.id   AF-A0A6C0ANQ1-F1
#
_cell.length_a   1.000
_cell.length_b   1.000
_cell.length_c   1.000
_cell.angle_alpha   90.00
_cell.angle_beta   90.00
_cell.angle_gamma   90.00
#
_symmetry.space_group_name_H-M   'P 1'
#
loop_
_entity.id
_entity.type
_entity.pdbx_description
1 polymer ?
#
loop_
_entity_poly.entity_id
_entity_poly.type
_entity_poly.pdbx_seq_one_letter_code
_entity_poly.pdbx_strand_id
1 'polypeptide(L)'
;MSKIGMDATSVKELSKKAETEPTRFNATERSSFIKDHILKIGKMLQDRHSLDDIKAVFPEFCEQYPNILEMITRPEGYDHQSLNLMIKMLEKMGQGKASQHEASIQVGQHLLNAYVKPQLDSTE
;
A
#
# COMPACT_ATOMS: atom_id res chain seq x y z
N MET A 1 -25.12 -11.09 26.11
CA MET A 1 -24.65 -10.51 24.84
C MET A 1 -24.09 -9.12 25.15
N SER A 2 -22.77 -8.98 25.29
CA SER A 2 -22.15 -7.67 25.56
C SER A 2 -22.15 -6.83 24.29
N LYS A 3 -22.86 -5.70 24.33
CA LYS A 3 -22.69 -4.62 23.36
C LYS A 3 -21.25 -4.14 23.46
N ILE A 4 -20.45 -4.37 22.42
CA ILE A 4 -19.15 -3.73 22.26
C ILE A 4 -19.45 -2.26 21.93
N GLY A 5 -19.69 -1.45 22.96
CA GLY A 5 -19.63 -0.01 22.84
C GLY A 5 -18.16 0.36 22.77
N MET A 6 -17.66 0.75 21.59
CA MET A 6 -16.37 1.39 21.49
C MET A 6 -16.47 2.75 22.20
N ASP A 7 -16.01 2.82 23.45
CA ASP A 7 -15.89 4.07 24.20
C ASP A 7 -14.87 4.97 23.48
N ALA A 8 -15.20 6.26 23.29
CA ALA A 8 -14.31 7.23 22.66
C ALA A 8 -12.94 7.35 23.38
N THR A 9 -12.93 7.09 24.69
CA THR A 9 -11.71 7.03 25.51
C THR A 9 -10.84 5.84 25.11
N SER A 10 -11.45 4.69 24.85
CA SER A 10 -10.77 3.47 24.40
C SER A 10 -10.18 3.65 22.99
N VAL A 11 -10.90 4.29 22.07
CA VAL A 11 -10.38 4.60 20.72
C VAL A 11 -9.16 5.52 20.79
N LYS A 12 -9.22 6.57 21.62
CA LYS A 12 -8.10 7.51 21.79
C LYS A 12 -6.86 6.83 22.37
N GLU A 13 -7.03 5.94 23.35
CA GLU A 13 -5.93 5.15 23.92
C GLU A 13 -5.33 4.15 22.92
N LEU A 14 -6.18 3.49 22.13
CA LEU A 14 -5.73 2.57 21.07
C LEU A 14 -4.96 3.31 19.97
N SER A 15 -5.41 4.49 19.55
CA SER A 15 -4.68 5.33 18.59
C SER A 15 -3.32 5.74 19.13
N LYS A 16 -3.26 6.21 20.38
CA LYS A 16 -2.01 6.61 21.03
C LYS A 16 -1.03 5.44 21.19
N LYS A 17 -1.54 4.23 21.42
CA LYS A 17 -0.73 3.01 21.42
C LYS A 17 -0.17 2.73 20.02
N ALA A 18 -1.01 2.78 18.99
CA ALA A 18 -0.61 2.55 17.60
C ALA A 18 0.41 3.57 17.07
N GLU A 19 0.38 4.82 17.55
CA GLU A 19 1.41 5.84 17.24
C GLU A 19 2.80 5.45 17.72
N THR A 20 2.88 4.68 18.82
CA THR A 20 4.14 4.30 19.48
C THR A 20 4.61 2.89 19.15
N GLU A 21 3.77 2.08 18.49
CA GLU A 21 4.15 0.71 18.12
C GLU A 21 5.21 0.74 17.01
N PRO A 22 6.38 0.09 17.21
CA PRO A 22 7.39 0.03 16.18
C PRO A 22 6.89 -0.79 15.00
N THR A 23 7.23 -0.35 13.79
CA THR A 23 6.93 -1.10 12.57
C THR A 23 7.59 -2.48 12.66
N ARG A 24 6.79 -3.55 12.55
CA ARG A 24 7.26 -4.96 12.70
C ARG A 24 8.07 -5.48 11.51
N PHE A 25 8.38 -4.63 10.54
CA PHE A 25 9.10 -4.97 9.32
C PHE A 25 10.05 -3.84 8.97
N ASN A 26 11.12 -4.16 8.21
CA ASN A 26 12.04 -3.15 7.71
C ASN A 26 11.41 -2.38 6.55
N ALA A 27 10.88 -1.19 6.85
CA ALA A 27 10.19 -0.36 5.85
C ALA A 27 11.13 0.17 4.75
N THR A 28 12.41 0.40 5.06
CA THR A 28 13.43 0.84 4.10
C THR A 28 13.73 -0.24 3.08
N GLU A 29 14.02 -1.46 3.54
CA GLU A 29 14.26 -2.61 2.65
C GLU A 29 13.03 -2.94 1.83
N ARG A 30 11.85 -2.98 2.47
CA ARG A 30 10.60 -3.29 1.79
C ARG A 30 10.24 -2.28 0.71
N SER A 31 10.34 -0.97 1.00
CA SER A 31 10.04 0.07 0.00
C SER A 31 11.01 0.01 -1.18
N SER A 32 12.30 -0.17 -0.92
CA SER A 32 13.33 -0.29 -1.96
C SER A 32 13.09 -1.52 -2.83
N PHE A 33 12.82 -2.68 -2.21
CA PHE A 33 12.55 -3.93 -2.89
C PHE A 33 11.33 -3.82 -3.81
N ILE A 34 10.19 -3.34 -3.29
CA ILE A 34 8.96 -3.23 -4.06
C ILE A 34 9.13 -2.27 -5.24
N LYS A 35 9.74 -1.10 -5.00
CA LYS A 35 9.92 -0.05 -6.01
C LYS A 35 10.81 -0.51 -7.16
N ASP A 36 11.94 -1.14 -6.84
CA ASP A 36 12.88 -1.65 -7.84
C ASP A 36 12.23 -2.73 -8.71
N HIS A 37 11.49 -3.66 -8.10
CA HIS A 37 10.81 -4.72 -8.84
C HIS A 37 9.68 -4.17 -9.72
N ILE A 38 8.83 -3.26 -9.23
CA ILE A 38 7.79 -2.64 -10.05
C ILE A 38 8.39 -1.94 -11.27
N LEU A 39 9.51 -1.22 -11.10
CA LEU A 39 10.20 -0.55 -12.20
C LEU A 39 10.68 -1.56 -13.26
N LYS A 40 11.34 -2.64 -12.81
CA LYS A 40 11.87 -3.67 -13.71
C LYS A 40 10.77 -4.47 -14.40
N ILE A 41 9.73 -4.85 -13.68
CA ILE A 41 8.55 -5.53 -14.24
C ILE A 41 7.84 -4.62 -15.24
N GLY A 42 7.66 -3.34 -14.90
CA GLY A 42 7.08 -2.35 -15.80
C GLY A 42 7.87 -2.24 -17.12
N LYS A 43 9.21 -2.26 -17.05
CA LYS A 43 10.06 -2.30 -18.24
C LYS A 43 9.86 -3.57 -19.06
N MET A 44 9.82 -4.75 -18.42
CA MET A 44 9.56 -6.01 -19.13
C MET A 44 8.19 -6.02 -19.83
N LEU A 45 7.16 -5.45 -19.21
CA LEU A 45 5.84 -5.30 -19.83
C LEU A 45 5.88 -4.37 -21.05
N GLN A 46 6.63 -3.26 -20.98
CA GLN A 46 6.84 -2.37 -22.14
C GLN A 46 7.57 -3.07 -23.29
N ASP A 47 8.53 -3.93 -22.94
CA ASP A 47 9.29 -4.76 -23.88
C ASP A 47 8.48 -6.00 -24.37
N ARG A 48 7.20 -6.09 -24.01
CA ARG A 48 6.23 -7.14 -24.40
C ARG A 48 6.59 -8.55 -23.94
N HIS A 49 7.32 -8.68 -22.84
CA HIS A 49 7.52 -9.98 -22.20
C HIS A 49 6.19 -10.55 -21.67
N SER A 50 6.08 -11.87 -21.67
CA SER A 50 4.92 -12.56 -21.12
C SER A 50 4.92 -12.55 -19.58
N LEU A 51 3.76 -12.84 -18.99
CA LEU A 51 3.68 -13.01 -17.53
C LEU A 51 4.55 -14.17 -17.02
N ASP A 52 4.72 -15.21 -17.82
CA ASP A 52 5.57 -16.36 -17.47
C ASP A 52 7.05 -15.98 -17.46
N ASP A 53 7.49 -15.14 -18.40
CA ASP A 53 8.85 -14.57 -18.40
C ASP A 53 9.09 -13.75 -17.13
N ILE A 54 8.12 -12.90 -16.76
CA ILE A 54 8.20 -12.06 -15.55
C ILE A 54 8.31 -12.94 -14.29
N LYS A 55 7.49 -13.99 -14.19
CA LYS A 55 7.51 -14.93 -13.06
C LYS A 55 8.82 -15.72 -12.97
N ALA A 56 9.42 -16.05 -14.12
CA ALA A 56 10.71 -16.72 -14.17
C ALA A 56 11.86 -15.82 -13.69
N VAL A 57 11.79 -14.51 -13.99
CA VAL A 57 12.83 -13.54 -13.62
C VAL A 57 12.69 -13.06 -12.17
N PHE A 58 11.46 -12.91 -11.66
CA PHE A 58 11.18 -12.37 -10.32
C PHE A 58 10.36 -13.33 -9.44
N PRO A 59 10.80 -14.59 -9.24
CA PRO A 59 9.99 -15.59 -8.53
C PRO A 59 9.67 -15.16 -7.09
N GLU A 60 10.64 -14.59 -6.37
CA GLU A 60 10.46 -14.12 -5.00
C GLU A 60 9.41 -12.99 -4.90
N PHE A 61 9.45 -12.03 -5.83
CA PHE A 61 8.47 -10.94 -5.85
C PHE A 61 7.06 -11.47 -6.11
N CYS A 62 6.94 -12.44 -7.02
CA CYS A 62 5.65 -13.07 -7.35
C CYS A 62 5.06 -13.83 -6.15
N GLU A 63 5.91 -14.48 -5.36
CA GLU A 63 5.50 -15.20 -4.16
C GLU A 63 5.13 -14.25 -3.01
N GLN A 64 5.94 -13.22 -2.76
CA GLN A 64 5.75 -12.32 -1.62
C GLN A 64 4.67 -11.25 -1.87
N TYR A 65 4.49 -10.82 -3.11
CA TYR A 65 3.60 -9.71 -3.49
C TYR A 65 2.66 -10.06 -4.65
N PRO A 66 1.90 -11.18 -4.58
CA PRO A 66 1.06 -11.64 -5.68
C PRO A 66 0.00 -10.62 -6.08
N ASN A 67 -0.58 -9.89 -5.11
CA ASN A 67 -1.58 -8.86 -5.39
C ASN A 67 -1.00 -7.62 -6.08
N ILE A 68 0.26 -7.27 -5.78
CA ILE A 68 0.94 -6.17 -6.47
C ILE A 68 1.25 -6.62 -7.90
N LEU A 69 1.76 -7.84 -8.09
CA LEU A 69 2.00 -8.41 -9.41
C LEU A 69 0.72 -8.42 -10.25
N GLU A 70 -0.38 -8.94 -9.70
CA GLU A 70 -1.67 -8.95 -10.37
C GLU A 70 -2.06 -7.53 -10.79
N MET A 71 -2.03 -6.57 -9.87
CA MET A 71 -2.39 -5.19 -10.14
C MET A 71 -1.55 -4.54 -11.24
N ILE A 72 -0.21 -4.67 -11.20
CA ILE A 72 0.67 -4.01 -12.18
C ILE A 72 0.67 -4.70 -13.55
N THR A 73 0.11 -5.91 -13.65
CA THR A 73 0.02 -6.67 -14.91
C THR A 73 -1.39 -6.62 -15.52
N ARG A 74 -2.33 -5.88 -14.92
CA ARG A 74 -3.69 -5.70 -15.44
C ARG A 74 -3.70 -5.00 -16.80
N PRO A 75 -4.37 -5.56 -17.82
CA PRO A 75 -4.47 -4.94 -19.14
C PRO A 75 -5.11 -3.55 -19.14
N GLU A 76 -6.10 -3.34 -18.27
CA GLU A 76 -6.81 -2.06 -18.08
C GLU A 76 -5.98 -0.99 -17.36
N GLY A 77 -4.77 -1.34 -16.93
CA GLY A 77 -3.91 -0.49 -16.13
C GLY A 77 -4.29 -0.47 -14.65
N TYR A 78 -3.64 0.41 -13.89
CA TYR A 78 -3.86 0.55 -12.46
C TYR A 78 -3.60 1.99 -12.02
N ASP A 79 -4.05 2.32 -10.80
CA ASP A 79 -3.79 3.62 -10.22
C ASP A 79 -2.33 3.73 -9.73
N HIS A 80 -1.48 4.23 -10.64
CA HIS A 80 -0.08 4.54 -10.35
C HIS A 80 0.08 5.56 -9.22
N GLN A 81 -0.85 6.51 -9.06
CA GLN A 81 -0.73 7.54 -8.02
C GLN A 81 -0.93 6.93 -6.64
N SER A 82 -1.96 6.11 -6.48
CA SER A 82 -2.24 5.39 -5.24
C SER A 82 -1.09 4.45 -4.86
N LEU A 83 -0.56 3.67 -5.82
CA LEU A 83 0.59 2.80 -5.55
C LEU A 83 1.84 3.58 -5.15
N ASN A 84 2.14 4.67 -5.86
CA ASN A 84 3.28 5.52 -5.52
C ASN A 84 3.13 6.17 -4.14
N LEU A 85 1.91 6.57 -3.75
CA LEU A 85 1.66 7.09 -2.40
C LEU A 85 1.98 6.04 -1.33
N MET A 86 1.50 4.80 -1.51
CA MET A 86 1.78 3.70 -0.57
C MET A 86 3.28 3.43 -0.42
N ILE A 87 4.02 3.39 -1.54
CA ILE A 87 5.48 3.20 -1.52
C ILE A 87 6.17 4.38 -0.82
N LYS A 88 5.77 5.62 -1.11
CA LYS A 88 6.32 6.81 -0.44
C LYS A 88 6.07 6.81 1.06
N MET A 89 4.93 6.28 1.52
CA MET A 89 4.68 6.14 2.95
C MET A 89 5.63 5.14 3.61
N LEU A 90 5.89 4.00 2.95
CA LEU A 90 6.90 3.05 3.41
C LEU A 90 8.31 3.69 3.46
N GLU A 91 8.68 4.49 2.45
CA GLU A 91 9.94 5.25 2.46
C GLU A 91 10.01 6.23 3.64
N LYS A 92 8.94 7.00 3.90
CA LYS A 92 8.88 7.92 5.04
C LYS A 92 8.98 7.19 6.38
N MET A 93 8.35 6.02 6.50
CA MET A 93 8.46 5.15 7.67
C MET A 93 9.90 4.67 7.88
N GLY A 94 10.56 4.21 6.81
CA GLY A 94 11.97 3.79 6.87
C GLY A 94 12.93 4.91 7.24
N GLN A 95 12.60 6.16 6.89
CA GLN A 95 13.37 7.36 7.26
C GLN A 95 13.05 7.89 8.66
N GLY A 96 12.11 7.29 9.39
CA GLY A 96 11.63 7.81 10.68
C GLY A 96 10.86 9.13 10.59
N LYS A 97 10.39 9.50 9.38
CA LYS A 97 9.62 10.73 9.12
C LYS A 97 8.10 10.55 9.25
N ALA A 98 7.65 9.32 9.38
CA ALA A 98 6.25 8.98 9.62
C ALA A 98 6.19 7.69 10.44
N SER A 99 5.30 7.65 11.43
CA SER A 99 4.88 6.41 12.08
C SER A 99 4.02 5.56 11.14
N GLN A 100 3.86 4.28 11.48
CA GLN A 100 2.92 3.40 10.78
C GLN A 100 1.48 3.94 10.86
N HIS A 101 1.10 4.54 11.99
CA HIS A 101 -0.22 5.12 12.19
C HIS A 101 -0.46 6.30 11.24
N GLU A 102 0.46 7.26 11.18
CA GLU A 102 0.36 8.42 10.29
C GLU A 102 0.33 8.01 8.82
N ALA A 103 1.14 7.02 8.43
CA ALA A 103 1.12 6.44 7.10
C ALA A 103 -0.26 5.82 6.78
N SER A 104 -0.84 5.07 7.72
CA SER A 104 -2.16 4.47 7.56
C SER A 104 -3.26 5.51 7.39
N ILE A 105 -3.23 6.61 8.15
CA ILE A 105 -4.19 7.71 8.01
C ILE A 105 -4.07 8.35 6.62
N GLN A 106 -2.85 8.66 6.18
CA GLN A 106 -2.63 9.31 4.88
C GLN A 106 -3.12 8.46 3.72
N VAL A 107 -2.80 7.16 3.73
CA VAL A 107 -3.27 6.22 2.70
C VAL A 107 -4.79 6.07 2.77
N GLY A 108 -5.36 5.88 3.96
CA GLY A 108 -6.81 5.75 4.12
C GLY A 108 -7.58 6.97 3.63
N GLN A 109 -7.08 8.18 3.95
CA GLN A 109 -7.68 9.43 3.51
C GLN A 109 -7.63 9.59 1.98
N HIS A 110 -6.53 9.18 1.36
CA HIS A 110 -6.39 9.18 -0.10
C HIS A 110 -7.39 8.24 -0.75
N LEU A 111 -7.50 6.99 -0.27
CA LEU A 111 -8.44 6.00 -0.81
C LEU A 111 -9.91 6.44 -0.64
N LEU A 112 -10.26 7.03 0.51
CA LEU A 112 -11.59 7.59 0.75
C LEU A 112 -11.92 8.68 -0.29
N ASN A 113 -11.00 9.61 -0.51
CA ASN A 113 -11.19 10.69 -1.47
C ASN A 113 -11.25 10.20 -2.91
N ALA A 114 -10.43 9.21 -3.27
CA ALA A 114 -10.33 8.70 -4.63
C ALA A 114 -11.53 7.82 -5.03
N TYR A 115 -12.04 7.01 -4.10
CA TYR A 115 -12.99 5.94 -4.46
C TYR A 115 -14.37 6.07 -3.79
N VAL A 116 -14.47 6.67 -2.61
CA VAL A 116 -15.73 6.69 -1.85
C VAL A 116 -16.49 8.00 -2.05
N LYS A 117 -15.84 9.15 -1.81
CA LYS A 117 -16.50 10.47 -1.93
C LYS A 117 -17.15 10.71 -3.31
N PRO A 118 -16.51 10.40 -4.45
CA PRO A 118 -17.14 10.62 -5.76
C PRO A 118 -18.44 9.84 -5.94
N GLN A 119 -18.61 8.70 -5.27
CA GLN A 119 -19.84 7.91 -5.32
C GLN A 119 -20.93 8.52 -4.44
N LEU A 120 -20.56 9.07 -3.29
CA LEU A 120 -21.49 9.72 -2.37
C LEU A 120 -22.06 11.01 -2.98
N ASP A 121 -21.19 11.81 -3.61
CA ASP A 121 -21.59 13.07 -4.27
C ASP A 121 -22.41 12.83 -5.56
N SER A 122 -22.38 11.61 -6.11
CA SER A 122 -23.20 11.21 -7.28
C SER A 122 -24.61 10.74 -6.89
N THR A 123 -24.93 10.68 -5.60
CA THR A 123 -26.21 10.17 -5.07
C THR A 123 -27.13 11.29 -4.52
N GLU A 124 -26.77 12.56 -4.73
CA GLU A 124 -27.61 13.75 -4.47
C GLU A 124 -28.07 14.41 -5.78
#